data_AF-A0A1M3CVA7-F1
#
_entry.id   AF-A0A1M3CVA7-F1
#
_cell.length_a   1.000
_cell.length_b   1.000
_cell.length_c   1.000
_cell.angle_alpha   90.00
_cell.angle_beta   90.00
_cell.angle_gamma   90.00
#
_symmetry.space_group_name_H-M   'P 1'
#
loop_
_entity.id
_entity.type
_entity.pdbx_description
1 polymer ?
#
loop_
_entity_poly.entity_id
_entity_poly.type
_entity_poly.pdbx_seq_one_letter_code
_entity_poly.pdbx_strand_id
1 'polypeptide(L)'
;MNHKRPSDRELTKRLSEAKEFLKKRHGLFANPSKAMGELNDLDIGDSNDVWQLIRELLEEISPKDYKGSRPPQKSYEKAIAGLELLAFSWWSSKFAKEMYIKFVLKNERYYYVSLHQSRSTEQKEKD
;
A
#
# COMPACT_ATOMS: atom_id res chain seq x y z
N MET A 1 24.04 -9.31 4.56
CA MET A 1 22.75 -8.80 4.01
C MET A 1 21.95 -8.26 5.18
N ASN A 2 21.31 -7.09 5.06
CA ASN A 2 20.63 -6.44 6.18
C ASN A 2 19.23 -7.07 6.36
N HIS A 3 19.12 -8.12 7.17
CA HIS A 3 17.89 -8.91 7.41
C HIS A 3 16.88 -8.22 8.33
N LYS A 4 16.81 -6.89 8.31
CA LYS A 4 16.08 -6.13 9.33
C LYS A 4 14.76 -5.61 8.79
N ARG A 5 13.71 -5.75 9.61
CA ARG A 5 12.44 -5.03 9.44
C ARG A 5 12.74 -3.52 9.48
N PRO A 6 12.08 -2.71 8.66
CA PRO A 6 12.10 -1.26 8.83
C PRO A 6 11.70 -0.90 10.27
N SER A 7 12.44 0.01 10.88
CA SER A 7 12.12 0.58 12.18
C SER A 7 10.87 1.47 12.11
N ASP A 8 10.23 1.72 13.25
CA ASP A 8 9.07 2.61 13.32
C ASP A 8 9.39 4.03 12.83
N ARG A 9 10.64 4.48 13.04
CA ARG A 9 11.13 5.76 12.53
C ARG A 9 11.20 5.77 11.00
N GLU A 10 11.73 4.70 10.40
CA GLU A 10 11.78 4.55 8.94
C GLU A 10 10.37 4.47 8.36
N LEU A 11 9.48 3.68 8.96
CA LEU A 11 8.09 3.55 8.52
C LEU A 11 7.33 4.88 8.62
N THR A 12 7.47 5.60 9.73
CA THR A 12 6.91 6.95 9.89
C THR A 12 7.40 7.88 8.79
N LYS A 13 8.71 7.87 8.50
CA LYS A 13 9.28 8.67 7.43
C LYS A 13 8.69 8.28 6.06
N ARG A 14 8.60 6.99 5.74
CA ARG A 14 8.03 6.52 4.47
C ARG A 14 6.55 6.86 4.31
N LEU A 15 5.75 6.75 5.37
CA LEU A 15 4.34 7.16 5.36
C LEU A 15 4.21 8.66 5.11
N SER A 16 5.06 9.48 5.75
CA SER A 16 5.12 10.92 5.51
C SER A 16 5.50 11.26 4.06
N GLU A 17 6.54 10.61 3.52
CA GLU A 17 6.95 10.75 2.11
C GLU A 17 5.81 10.37 1.15
N ALA A 18 5.10 9.27 1.41
CA ALA A 18 3.97 8.82 0.58
C ALA A 18 2.85 9.88 0.52
N LYS A 19 2.46 10.43 1.68
CA LYS A 19 1.46 11.51 1.78
C LYS A 19 1.92 12.77 1.05
N GLU A 20 3.20 13.11 1.16
CA GLU A 20 3.80 14.26 0.50
C GLU A 20 3.80 14.12 -1.03
N PHE A 21 4.22 12.96 -1.54
CA PHE A 21 4.27 12.73 -2.98
C PHE A 21 2.87 12.78 -3.62
N LEU A 22 1.86 12.21 -2.95
CA LEU A 22 0.47 12.27 -3.40
C LEU A 22 -0.15 13.68 -3.32
N LYS A 23 0.39 14.57 -2.48
CA LYS A 23 -0.02 15.99 -2.47
C LYS A 23 0.52 16.75 -3.68
N LYS A 24 1.76 16.47 -4.08
CA LYS A 24 2.42 17.18 -5.18
C LYS A 24 1.98 16.70 -6.57
N ARG A 25 1.65 15.42 -6.70
CA ARG A 25 1.39 14.78 -8.00
C ARG A 25 0.64 13.46 -7.82
N HIS A 26 -0.13 13.08 -8.83
CA HIS A 26 -0.78 11.77 -8.87
C HIS A 26 0.24 10.63 -8.80
N GLY A 27 -0.17 9.53 -8.19
CA GLY A 27 0.61 8.29 -8.18
C GLY A 27 0.64 7.60 -9.54
N LEU A 28 1.32 6.46 -9.57
CA LEU A 28 1.37 5.56 -10.73
C LEU A 28 0.95 4.16 -10.32
N PHE A 29 0.23 3.46 -11.19
CA PHE A 29 -0.04 2.04 -11.00
C PHE A 29 1.17 1.22 -11.43
N ALA A 30 1.72 0.40 -10.52
CA ALA A 30 2.79 -0.53 -10.87
C ALA A 30 2.32 -1.59 -11.88
N ASN A 31 1.05 -1.98 -11.78
CA ASN A 31 0.36 -2.89 -12.69
C ASN A 31 -1.08 -2.38 -12.91
N PRO A 32 -1.36 -1.68 -14.03
CA PRO A 32 -2.67 -1.07 -14.29
C PRO A 32 -3.83 -2.06 -14.34
N SER A 33 -3.64 -3.22 -14.99
CA SER A 33 -4.70 -4.24 -15.13
C SER A 33 -5.11 -4.81 -13.78
N LYS A 34 -4.12 -5.09 -12.92
CA LYS A 34 -4.39 -5.54 -11.54
C LYS A 34 -5.09 -4.46 -10.72
N ALA A 35 -4.60 -3.22 -10.79
CA ALA A 35 -5.18 -2.11 -10.05
C ALA A 35 -6.64 -1.89 -10.41
N MET A 36 -6.99 -1.96 -11.70
CA MET A 36 -8.38 -1.84 -12.15
C MET A 36 -9.30 -2.87 -11.50
N GLY A 37 -8.88 -4.14 -11.43
CA GLY A 37 -9.66 -5.19 -10.76
C GLY A 37 -9.88 -4.89 -9.27
N GLU A 38 -8.83 -4.53 -8.54
CA GLU A 38 -8.91 -4.21 -7.11
C GLU A 38 -9.77 -2.97 -6.81
N LEU A 39 -9.71 -1.94 -7.67
CA LEU A 39 -10.53 -0.74 -7.50
C LEU A 39 -12.01 -1.02 -7.78
N ASN A 40 -12.31 -1.83 -8.80
CA ASN A 40 -13.66 -2.30 -9.07
C ASN A 40 -14.22 -3.14 -7.91
N ASP A 41 -13.42 -4.04 -7.33
CA ASP A 41 -13.81 -4.86 -6.17
C ASP A 41 -14.15 -4.01 -4.93
N LEU A 42 -13.60 -2.81 -4.84
CA LEU A 42 -13.84 -1.86 -3.77
C LEU A 42 -14.92 -0.82 -4.10
N ASP A 43 -15.55 -0.93 -5.27
CA ASP A 43 -16.53 0.04 -5.79
C ASP A 43 -15.98 1.47 -5.79
N ILE A 44 -14.67 1.61 -6.06
CA ILE A 44 -14.00 2.90 -6.16
C ILE A 44 -14.17 3.38 -7.61
N GLY A 45 -14.97 4.44 -7.79
CA GLY A 45 -15.18 5.12 -9.07
C GLY A 45 -13.93 5.82 -9.65
N ASP A 46 -14.15 6.72 -10.62
CA ASP A 46 -13.14 7.30 -11.53
C ASP A 46 -11.78 7.68 -10.89
N SER A 47 -10.73 7.55 -11.70
CA SER A 47 -9.30 7.63 -11.38
C SER A 47 -8.80 8.89 -10.67
N ASN A 48 -9.51 10.02 -10.72
CA ASN A 48 -9.13 11.22 -9.96
C ASN A 48 -9.44 11.07 -8.46
N ASP A 49 -10.48 10.31 -8.11
CA ASP A 49 -10.86 10.06 -6.72
C ASP A 49 -9.88 9.08 -6.05
N VAL A 50 -9.21 8.22 -6.83
CA VAL A 50 -8.35 7.16 -6.27
C VAL A 50 -7.15 7.71 -5.49
N TRP A 51 -6.49 8.76 -6.00
CA TRP A 51 -5.27 9.28 -5.36
C TRP A 51 -5.61 10.08 -4.11
N GLN A 52 -6.73 10.80 -4.14
CA GLN A 52 -7.29 11.45 -2.95
C GLN A 52 -7.68 10.41 -1.91
N LEU A 53 -8.40 9.36 -2.31
CA LEU A 53 -8.78 8.26 -1.43
C LEU A 53 -7.55 7.60 -0.80
N ILE A 54 -6.56 7.21 -1.59
CA ILE A 54 -5.33 6.60 -1.06
C ILE A 54 -4.66 7.52 -0.05
N ARG A 55 -4.59 8.84 -0.32
CA ARG A 55 -4.03 9.81 0.62
C ARG A 55 -4.82 9.85 1.93
N GLU A 56 -6.15 9.85 1.88
CA GLU A 56 -7.01 9.80 3.06
C GLU A 56 -6.78 8.51 3.86
N LEU A 57 -6.69 7.36 3.18
CA LEU A 57 -6.41 6.07 3.82
C LEU A 57 -5.04 6.03 4.51
N LEU A 58 -4.01 6.68 3.94
CA LEU A 58 -2.70 6.78 4.57
C LEU A 58 -2.74 7.57 5.89
N GLU A 59 -3.75 8.43 6.13
CA GLU A 59 -3.93 9.11 7.42
C GLU A 59 -4.37 8.16 8.55
N GLU A 60 -4.99 7.03 8.21
CA GLU A 60 -5.41 6.01 9.16
C GLU A 60 -4.26 5.06 9.58
N ILE A 61 -3.15 5.06 8.84
CA ILE A 61 -2.07 4.07 8.96
C ILE A 61 -0.91 4.57 9.83
N SER A 62 -0.42 3.70 10.70
CA SER A 62 0.74 3.90 11.57
C SER A 62 1.83 2.85 11.32
N PRO A 63 3.04 3.02 11.87
CA PRO A 63 4.08 1.99 11.82
C PRO A 63 3.67 0.62 12.40
N LYS A 64 2.75 0.59 13.37
CA LYS A 64 2.27 -0.64 14.01
C LYS A 64 1.50 -1.54 13.03
N ASP A 65 0.92 -0.93 12.00
CA ASP A 65 0.11 -1.60 10.98
C ASP A 65 0.99 -2.27 9.91
N TYR A 66 2.32 -2.13 9.98
CA TYR A 66 3.22 -2.72 8.98
C TYR A 66 3.18 -4.26 9.03
N LYS A 67 2.79 -4.86 7.92
CA LYS A 67 2.68 -6.32 7.72
C LYS A 67 3.67 -6.86 6.68
N GLY A 68 4.60 -6.03 6.21
CA GLY A 68 5.67 -6.50 5.32
C GLY A 68 6.62 -7.50 6.00
N SER A 69 7.26 -8.32 5.17
CA SER A 69 8.21 -9.36 5.58
C SER A 69 9.50 -8.80 6.20
N ARG A 70 10.36 -9.69 6.71
CA ARG A 70 11.68 -9.35 7.28
C ARG A 70 12.77 -10.16 6.56
N PRO A 71 13.53 -9.58 5.60
CA PRO A 71 13.45 -8.22 5.09
C PRO A 71 12.18 -7.97 4.25
N PRO A 72 11.84 -6.71 3.93
CA PRO A 72 10.73 -6.40 3.03
C PRO A 72 10.84 -7.14 1.69
N GLN A 73 9.70 -7.63 1.19
CA GLN A 73 9.65 -8.30 -0.10
C GLN A 73 10.02 -7.31 -1.21
N LYS A 74 10.81 -7.77 -2.19
CA LYS A 74 11.10 -6.97 -3.38
C LYS A 74 10.03 -7.16 -4.44
N SER A 75 9.71 -6.11 -5.18
CA SER A 75 8.77 -6.19 -6.30
C SER A 75 9.39 -6.88 -7.52
N TYR A 76 8.56 -7.63 -8.24
CA TYR A 76 8.88 -8.17 -9.58
C TYR A 76 8.23 -7.35 -10.71
N GLU A 77 7.36 -6.40 -10.37
CA GLU A 77 6.68 -5.55 -11.36
C GLU A 77 7.69 -4.65 -12.09
N LYS A 78 7.69 -4.66 -13.42
CA LYS A 78 8.73 -4.03 -14.26
C LYS A 78 9.04 -2.58 -13.88
N ALA A 79 8.02 -1.78 -13.53
CA ALA A 79 8.19 -0.36 -13.17
C ALA A 79 8.98 -0.13 -11.87
N ILE A 80 8.92 -1.08 -10.95
CA ILE A 80 9.46 -1.00 -9.57
C ILE A 80 10.30 -2.23 -9.21
N ALA A 81 10.82 -2.94 -10.20
CA ALA A 81 11.54 -4.19 -10.02
C ALA A 81 12.72 -4.03 -9.06
N GLY A 82 12.84 -4.96 -8.11
CA GLY A 82 13.90 -4.98 -7.10
C GLY A 82 13.73 -4.00 -5.93
N LEU A 83 12.71 -3.14 -5.96
CA LEU A 83 12.42 -2.21 -4.87
C LEU A 83 11.64 -2.87 -3.75
N GLU A 84 11.93 -2.47 -2.51
CA GLU A 84 11.26 -2.98 -1.31
C GLU A 84 9.80 -2.50 -1.23
N LEU A 85 8.90 -3.45 -1.00
CA LEU A 85 7.46 -3.23 -0.86
C LEU A 85 7.13 -2.81 0.56
N LEU A 86 6.41 -1.70 0.68
CA LEU A 86 5.79 -1.28 1.93
C LEU A 86 4.36 -1.82 1.96
N ALA A 87 4.05 -2.63 2.97
CA ALA A 87 2.77 -3.32 3.10
C ALA A 87 2.20 -3.11 4.51
N PHE A 88 0.93 -2.69 4.57
CA PHE A 88 0.23 -2.37 5.82
C PHE A 88 -1.15 -3.02 5.84
N SER A 89 -1.57 -3.48 7.01
CA SER A 89 -2.94 -3.95 7.29
C SER A 89 -3.47 -3.17 8.49
N TRP A 90 -4.61 -2.50 8.35
CA TRP A 90 -5.19 -1.65 9.38
C TRP A 90 -6.71 -1.75 9.36
N TRP A 91 -7.34 -1.41 10.48
CA TRP A 91 -8.78 -1.18 10.50
C TRP A 91 -9.09 0.17 9.85
N SER A 92 -9.79 0.18 8.72
CA SER A 92 -10.18 1.43 8.06
C SER A 92 -11.54 1.90 8.56
N SER A 93 -11.57 3.12 9.10
CA SER A 93 -12.83 3.77 9.49
C SER A 93 -13.69 4.07 8.27
N LYS A 94 -13.05 4.46 7.14
CA LYS A 94 -13.74 4.75 5.89
C LYS A 94 -14.47 3.54 5.30
N PHE A 95 -13.87 2.35 5.37
CA PHE A 95 -14.47 1.12 4.85
C PHE A 95 -15.16 0.24 5.91
N ALA A 96 -15.06 0.61 7.19
CA ALA A 96 -15.54 -0.16 8.34
C ALA A 96 -15.09 -1.65 8.33
N LYS A 97 -13.86 -1.91 7.88
CA LYS A 97 -13.27 -3.25 7.79
C LYS A 97 -11.75 -3.22 7.82
N GLU A 98 -11.12 -4.38 8.04
CA GLU A 98 -9.67 -4.49 7.93
C GLU A 98 -9.25 -4.40 6.45
N MET A 99 -8.41 -3.41 6.14
CA MET A 99 -7.91 -3.11 4.81
C MET A 99 -6.43 -3.40 4.73
N TYR A 100 -5.96 -3.69 3.52
CA TYR A 100 -4.57 -3.93 3.20
C TYR A 100 -4.13 -3.04 2.04
N ILE A 101 -2.96 -2.42 2.17
CA ILE A 101 -2.36 -1.58 1.12
C ILE A 101 -0.90 -1.95 0.93
N LYS A 102 -0.45 -1.89 -0.31
CA LYS A 102 0.94 -2.13 -0.69
C LYS A 102 1.41 -1.10 -1.72
N PHE A 103 2.57 -0.51 -1.47
CA PHE A 103 3.13 0.53 -2.34
C PHE A 103 4.67 0.57 -2.32
N VAL A 104 5.23 1.34 -3.25
CA VAL A 104 6.65 1.66 -3.34
C VAL A 104 6.82 3.17 -3.56
N LEU A 105 7.90 3.74 -3.02
CA LEU A 105 8.29 5.11 -3.28
C LEU A 105 9.56 5.12 -4.16
N LYS A 106 9.52 5.81 -5.29
CA LYS A 106 10.64 5.91 -6.24
C LYS A 106 10.59 7.26 -6.96
N ASN A 107 11.73 7.96 -7.01
CA ASN A 107 11.88 9.24 -7.72
C ASN A 107 10.78 10.25 -7.38
N GLU A 108 10.51 10.43 -6.08
CA GLU A 108 9.45 11.32 -5.58
C GLU A 108 8.05 11.05 -6.15
N ARG A 109 7.78 9.77 -6.46
CA ARG A 109 6.46 9.28 -6.87
C ARG A 109 6.02 8.12 -6.00
N TYR A 110 4.72 8.07 -5.77
CA TYR A 110 4.01 6.95 -5.18
C TYR A 110 3.65 5.93 -6.27
N TYR A 111 4.05 4.68 -6.08
CA TYR A 111 3.65 3.57 -6.93
C TYR A 111 2.67 2.66 -6.18
N TYR A 112 1.42 2.63 -6.63
CA TYR A 112 0.39 1.72 -6.17
C TYR A 112 0.74 0.28 -6.57
N VAL A 113 0.62 -0.67 -5.64
CA VAL A 113 0.82 -2.10 -5.90
C VAL A 113 -0.39 -2.96 -5.52
N SER A 114 -1.06 -2.66 -4.40
CA SER A 114 -2.36 -3.26 -4.02
C SER A 114 -3.13 -2.35 -3.08
N LEU A 115 -4.46 -2.45 -3.14
CA LEU A 115 -5.41 -2.05 -2.10
C LEU A 115 -6.57 -3.04 -2.14
N HIS A 116 -6.87 -3.71 -1.02
CA HIS A 116 -8.00 -4.64 -0.93
C HIS A 116 -8.39 -4.87 0.55
N GLN A 117 -9.51 -5.52 0.79
CA GLN A 117 -9.82 -6.02 2.13
C GLN A 117 -8.74 -7.00 2.60
N SER A 118 -8.24 -6.83 3.81
CA SER A 118 -7.23 -7.72 4.36
C SER A 118 -7.77 -9.14 4.46
N ARG A 119 -6.95 -10.12 4.05
CA ARG A 119 -7.29 -11.53 4.23
C ARG A 119 -6.81 -11.91 5.63
N SER A 120 -7.71 -11.89 6.60
CA SER A 120 -7.45 -12.45 7.92
C SER A 120 -7.08 -13.93 7.77
N THR A 121 -6.14 -14.41 8.60
CA THR A 121 -5.64 -15.78 8.57
C THR A 121 -6.69 -16.85 8.89
N GLU A 122 -7.92 -16.47 9.22
CA GLU A 122 -9.04 -17.39 9.54
C GLU A 122 -9.70 -18.03 8.31
N GLN A 123 -9.32 -17.66 7.08
CA GLN A 123 -9.81 -18.30 5.85
C GLN A 123 -8.85 -19.37 5.27
N LYS A 124 -8.02 -19.98 6.12
CA LYS A 124 -7.20 -21.16 5.78
C LYS A 124 -7.64 -22.42 6.55
N GLU A 125 -8.94 -22.62 6.75
CA GLU A 125 -9.49 -23.91 7.20
C GLU A 125 -10.85 -24.17 6.53
N LYS A 126 -10.88 -24.21 5.20
CA LYS A 126 -11.90 -24.95 4.43
C LYS A 126 -11.32 -25.29 3.06
N ASP A 127 -10.48 -26.32 3.05
CA ASP A 127 -10.28 -27.23 1.93
C ASP A 127 -10.02 -28.62 2.51
#